data_AF-A0A379ZQ81-F1
#
_entry.id   AF-A0A379ZQ81-F1
#
_cell.length_a   1.000
_cell.length_b   1.000
_cell.length_c   1.000
_cell.angle_alpha   90.00
_cell.angle_beta   90.00
_cell.angle_gamma   90.00
#
_symmetry.space_group_name_H-M   'P 1'
#
loop_
_entity.id
_entity.type
_entity.pdbx_description
1 polymer ?
#
loop_
_entity_poly.entity_id
_entity_poly.type
_entity_poly.pdbx_seq_one_letter_code
_entity_poly.pdbx_strand_id
1 'polypeptide(L)'
;MDIDNGIEQLSARFGFDLSDYPLDGPVPNVGATEGGQSRVKLLTDLAARENLTLRELAAVAAGSRGHRVVVGTAEEIADDFQLWLEQQGADGFNIMPAVLPNQLELFVELVIPELRRRGLFREEYQHATLRENLGLPEPAINFANVKSA
;
A
#
# COMPACT_ATOMS: atom_id res chain seq x y z
N MET A 1 -4.35 -6.34 -17.42
CA MET A 1 -3.14 -5.77 -16.78
C MET A 1 -1.96 -6.04 -17.69
N ASP A 2 -0.99 -5.13 -17.72
CA ASP A 2 0.25 -5.30 -18.47
C ASP A 2 1.14 -6.34 -17.75
N ILE A 3 1.05 -7.59 -18.19
CA ILE A 3 1.75 -8.72 -17.57
C ILE A 3 3.24 -8.63 -17.84
N ASP A 4 3.66 -8.14 -19.01
CA ASP A 4 5.06 -8.04 -19.38
C ASP A 4 5.78 -7.04 -18.46
N ASN A 5 5.18 -5.87 -18.22
CA ASN A 5 5.67 -4.93 -17.20
C ASN A 5 5.64 -5.53 -15.77
N GLY A 6 4.67 -6.40 -15.48
CA GLY A 6 4.62 -7.14 -14.22
C GLY A 6 5.83 -8.07 -14.05
N ILE A 7 6.17 -8.81 -15.12
CA ILE A 7 7.33 -9.70 -15.19
C ILE A 7 8.63 -8.90 -15.08
N GLU A 8 8.80 -7.80 -15.82
CA GLU A 8 9.98 -6.94 -15.72
C GLU A 8 10.20 -6.43 -14.28
N GLN A 9 9.14 -5.98 -13.62
CA GLN A 9 9.20 -5.53 -12.24
C GLN A 9 9.54 -6.66 -11.25
N LEU A 10 9.03 -7.87 -11.48
CA LEU A 10 9.38 -9.03 -10.66
C LEU A 10 10.83 -9.46 -10.90
N SER A 11 11.29 -9.51 -12.16
CA SER A 11 12.66 -9.85 -12.54
C SER A 11 13.66 -8.90 -11.85
N ALA A 12 13.38 -7.59 -11.90
CA ALA A 12 14.19 -6.58 -11.23
C ALA A 12 14.24 -6.74 -9.71
N ARG A 13 13.14 -7.18 -9.07
CA ARG A 13 13.08 -7.38 -7.61
C ARG A 13 13.71 -8.69 -7.18
N PHE A 14 13.51 -9.77 -7.94
CA PHE A 14 14.00 -11.10 -7.63
C PHE A 14 15.47 -11.28 -8.03
N GLY A 15 15.98 -10.37 -8.86
CA GLY A 15 17.39 -10.32 -9.24
C GLY A 15 17.76 -11.29 -10.37
N PHE A 16 16.78 -11.85 -11.08
CA PHE A 16 16.98 -12.70 -12.26
C PHE A 16 15.80 -12.59 -13.21
N ASP A 17 15.99 -12.96 -14.48
CA ASP A 17 14.95 -12.87 -15.49
C ASP A 17 13.89 -13.97 -15.36
N LEU A 18 12.63 -13.55 -15.26
CA LEU A 18 11.45 -14.41 -15.19
C LEU A 18 10.73 -14.59 -16.54
N SER A 19 11.20 -13.94 -17.62
CA SER A 19 10.53 -13.97 -18.94
C SER A 19 10.43 -15.38 -19.53
N ASP A 20 11.40 -16.25 -19.25
CA ASP A 20 11.44 -17.64 -19.72
C ASP A 20 10.65 -18.63 -18.86
N TYR A 21 10.06 -18.19 -17.74
CA TYR A 21 9.31 -19.07 -16.85
C TYR A 21 7.85 -19.23 -17.29
N PRO A 22 7.24 -20.41 -17.08
CA PRO A 22 5.86 -20.64 -17.46
C PRO A 22 4.92 -19.73 -16.65
N LEU A 23 4.22 -18.83 -17.33
CA LEU A 23 3.33 -17.86 -16.71
C LEU A 23 2.21 -18.51 -15.88
N ASP A 24 1.67 -19.63 -16.35
CA ASP A 24 0.62 -20.39 -15.65
C ASP A 24 1.20 -21.47 -14.72
N GLY A 25 2.51 -21.45 -14.51
CA GLY A 25 3.22 -22.27 -13.54
C GLY A 25 3.39 -21.59 -12.18
N PRO A 26 3.94 -22.31 -11.19
CA PRO A 26 4.19 -21.75 -9.86
C PRO A 26 5.26 -20.66 -9.91
N VAL A 27 5.19 -19.72 -8.97
CA VAL A 27 6.23 -18.71 -8.77
C VAL A 27 7.55 -19.41 -8.39
N PRO A 28 8.66 -19.15 -9.11
CA PRO A 28 9.95 -19.77 -8.80
C PRO A 28 10.44 -19.43 -7.40
N ASN A 29 11.13 -20.38 -6.75
CA ASN A 29 11.73 -20.11 -5.45
C ASN A 29 12.90 -19.13 -5.61
N VAL A 30 12.80 -17.97 -4.96
CA VAL A 30 13.80 -16.91 -5.01
C VAL A 30 14.71 -17.09 -3.80
N GLY A 31 16.00 -17.28 -4.04
CA GLY A 31 17.00 -17.27 -2.97
C GLY A 31 17.12 -15.89 -2.31
N ALA A 32 17.91 -15.80 -1.25
CA ALA A 32 18.22 -14.53 -0.61
C ALA A 32 18.94 -13.59 -1.62
N THR A 33 18.37 -12.42 -1.88
CA THR A 33 18.96 -11.35 -2.70
C THR A 33 19.79 -10.36 -1.85
N GLU A 34 20.84 -9.75 -2.41
CA GLU A 34 21.69 -8.76 -1.71
C GLU A 34 20.96 -7.43 -1.38
N GLY A 35 19.67 -7.31 -1.70
CA GLY A 35 18.82 -6.15 -1.41
C GLY A 35 17.34 -6.42 -1.71
N GLY A 36 16.43 -5.60 -1.16
CA GLY A 36 14.99 -5.74 -1.44
C GLY A 36 14.30 -6.97 -0.80
N GLN A 37 14.99 -7.66 0.10
CA GLN A 37 14.56 -8.88 0.80
C GLN A 37 13.14 -8.80 1.37
N SER A 38 12.77 -7.66 1.96
CA SER A 38 11.43 -7.46 2.51
C SER A 38 10.34 -7.54 1.45
N ARG A 39 10.59 -6.99 0.25
CA ARG A 39 9.62 -7.00 -0.86
C ARG A 39 9.59 -8.35 -1.56
N VAL A 40 10.76 -8.98 -1.75
CA VAL A 40 10.85 -10.35 -2.27
C VAL A 40 10.05 -11.28 -1.35
N LYS A 41 10.34 -11.27 -0.05
CA LYS A 41 9.64 -12.06 0.95
C LYS A 41 8.13 -11.79 0.95
N LEU A 42 7.70 -10.53 0.91
CA LEU A 42 6.27 -10.19 0.86
C LEU A 42 5.58 -10.82 -0.36
N LEU A 43 6.20 -10.74 -1.53
CA LEU A 43 5.63 -11.28 -2.78
C LEU A 43 5.67 -12.81 -2.82
N THR A 44 6.74 -13.44 -2.32
CA THR A 44 6.81 -14.90 -2.23
C THR A 44 5.85 -15.47 -1.19
N ASP A 45 5.70 -14.80 -0.04
CA ASP A 45 4.73 -15.19 1.00
C ASP A 45 3.30 -15.04 0.49
N LEU A 46 2.99 -13.96 -0.25
CA LEU A 46 1.69 -13.77 -0.90
C LEU A 46 1.42 -14.89 -1.91
N ALA A 47 2.37 -15.16 -2.81
CA ALA A 47 2.23 -16.21 -3.81
C ALA A 47 2.01 -17.59 -3.17
N ALA A 48 2.72 -17.89 -2.08
CA ALA A 48 2.56 -19.14 -1.35
C ALA A 48 1.21 -19.21 -0.60
N ARG A 49 0.80 -18.13 0.08
CA ARG A 49 -0.45 -18.08 0.84
C ARG A 49 -1.67 -18.25 -0.05
N GLU A 50 -1.64 -17.66 -1.25
CA GLU A 50 -2.77 -17.63 -2.17
C GLU A 50 -2.61 -18.58 -3.36
N ASN A 51 -1.53 -19.39 -3.36
CA ASN A 51 -1.20 -20.35 -4.41
C ASN A 51 -1.23 -19.74 -5.82
N LEU A 52 -0.62 -18.56 -5.96
CA LEU A 52 -0.63 -17.79 -7.20
C LEU A 52 0.29 -18.40 -8.26
N THR A 53 -0.15 -18.32 -9.52
CA THR A 53 0.70 -18.50 -10.69
C THR A 53 1.64 -17.30 -10.87
N LEU A 54 2.70 -17.47 -11.68
CA LEU A 54 3.59 -16.36 -12.04
C LEU A 54 2.83 -15.21 -12.73
N ARG A 55 1.83 -15.52 -13.57
CA ARG A 55 0.95 -14.54 -14.23
C ARG A 55 0.17 -13.70 -13.21
N GLU A 56 -0.39 -14.33 -12.20
CA GLU A 56 -1.17 -13.65 -11.17
C GLU A 56 -0.27 -12.79 -10.28
N LEU A 57 0.89 -13.29 -9.89
CA LEU A 57 1.87 -12.49 -9.15
C LEU A 57 2.37 -11.29 -9.98
N ALA A 58 2.59 -11.48 -11.29
CA ALA A 58 2.96 -10.41 -12.21
C ALA A 58 1.85 -9.35 -12.33
N ALA A 59 0.59 -9.78 -12.37
CA ALA A 59 -0.56 -8.87 -12.32
C ALA A 59 -0.57 -8.04 -11.02
N VAL A 60 -0.33 -8.68 -9.85
CA VAL A 60 -0.20 -7.98 -8.57
C VAL A 60 0.97 -6.98 -8.61
N ALA A 61 2.13 -7.38 -9.13
CA ALA A 61 3.30 -6.51 -9.24
C ALA A 61 3.03 -5.31 -10.15
N ALA A 62 2.33 -5.51 -11.27
CA ALA A 62 1.93 -4.47 -12.19
C ALA A 62 0.93 -3.48 -11.57
N GLY A 63 -0.07 -3.98 -10.85
CA GLY A 63 -1.18 -3.19 -10.31
C GLY A 63 -0.89 -2.51 -8.97
N SER A 64 -0.29 -3.22 -8.02
CA SER A 64 -0.13 -2.74 -6.63
C SER A 64 1.30 -2.35 -6.28
N ARG A 65 2.27 -2.75 -7.11
CA ARG A 65 3.70 -2.69 -6.82
C ARG A 65 4.08 -3.37 -5.51
N GLY A 66 3.24 -4.26 -4.97
CA GLY A 66 3.40 -4.94 -3.68
C GLY A 66 2.79 -4.21 -2.48
N HIS A 67 1.91 -3.22 -2.70
CA HIS A 67 1.06 -2.67 -1.64
C HIS A 67 -0.21 -3.50 -1.48
N ARG A 68 -0.89 -3.31 -0.33
CA ARG A 68 -2.19 -3.94 -0.07
C ARG A 68 -3.20 -3.47 -1.13
N VAL A 69 -3.88 -4.43 -1.75
CA VAL A 69 -5.00 -4.17 -2.67
C VAL A 69 -6.26 -4.65 -1.97
N VAL A 70 -7.27 -3.79 -1.95
CA VAL A 70 -8.60 -4.13 -1.44
C VAL A 70 -9.58 -3.85 -2.57
N VAL A 71 -10.40 -4.85 -2.90
CA VAL A 71 -11.46 -4.75 -3.91
C VAL A 71 -12.72 -5.30 -3.28
N GLY A 72 -13.78 -4.49 -3.25
CA GLY A 72 -15.03 -4.84 -2.59
C GLY A 72 -16.01 -3.68 -2.58
N THR A 73 -17.08 -3.82 -1.82
CA THR A 73 -18.02 -2.74 -1.52
C THR A 73 -17.39 -1.70 -0.59
N ALA A 74 -18.06 -0.56 -0.40
CA ALA A 74 -17.60 0.46 0.53
C ALA A 74 -17.50 -0.07 1.97
N GLU A 75 -18.44 -0.94 2.37
CA GLU A 75 -18.44 -1.59 3.67
C GLU A 75 -17.27 -2.57 3.83
N GLU A 76 -17.00 -3.40 2.82
CA GLU A 76 -15.87 -4.34 2.86
C GLU A 76 -14.52 -3.62 2.91
N ILE A 77 -14.38 -2.50 2.18
CA ILE A 77 -13.18 -1.66 2.25
C ILE A 77 -13.08 -1.00 3.63
N ALA A 78 -14.18 -0.49 4.19
CA ALA A 78 -14.17 0.11 5.53
C ALA A 78 -13.88 -0.93 6.63
N ASP A 79 -14.34 -2.18 6.49
CA ASP A 79 -14.00 -3.30 7.38
C ASP A 79 -12.49 -3.56 7.39
N ASP A 80 -11.84 -3.54 6.21
CA ASP A 80 -10.39 -3.70 6.11
C ASP A 80 -9.64 -2.58 6.85
N PHE A 81 -10.05 -1.33 6.65
CA PHE A 81 -9.43 -0.18 7.31
C PHE A 81 -9.62 -0.23 8.83
N GLN A 82 -10.83 -0.58 9.28
CA GLN A 82 -11.15 -0.73 10.69
C GLN A 82 -10.26 -1.78 11.35
N LEU A 83 -10.11 -2.95 10.72
CA LEU A 83 -9.26 -4.03 11.23
C LEU A 83 -7.84 -3.55 11.52
N TRP A 84 -7.24 -2.83 10.57
CA TRP A 84 -5.87 -2.31 10.72
C TRP A 84 -5.75 -1.24 11.79
N LEU A 85 -6.73 -0.35 11.92
CA LEU A 85 -6.76 0.68 12.96
C LEU A 85 -6.92 0.07 14.36
N GLU A 86 -7.88 -0.84 14.53
CA GLU A 86 -8.18 -1.48 15.83
C GLU A 86 -7.05 -2.40 16.29
N GLN A 87 -6.35 -3.05 15.36
CA GLN A 87 -5.19 -3.89 15.66
C GLN A 87 -3.89 -3.08 15.83
N GLN A 88 -3.96 -1.74 15.79
CA GLN A 88 -2.79 -0.85 15.86
C GLN A 88 -1.74 -1.19 14.78
N GLY A 89 -2.19 -1.69 13.62
CA GLY A 89 -1.34 -1.99 12.48
C GLY A 89 -1.02 -0.75 11.64
N ALA A 90 -1.81 0.33 11.77
CA ALA A 90 -1.59 1.62 11.13
C ALA A 90 -2.34 2.74 11.88
N ASP A 91 -1.81 3.97 11.83
CA ASP A 91 -2.50 5.20 12.29
C ASP A 91 -3.23 5.93 11.14
N GLY A 92 -3.00 5.50 9.90
CA GLY A 92 -3.53 6.11 8.70
C GLY A 92 -3.00 5.42 7.44
N PHE A 93 -3.56 5.76 6.29
CA PHE A 93 -3.28 5.08 5.03
C PHE A 93 -2.91 6.05 3.92
N ASN A 94 -1.99 5.63 3.07
CA ASN A 94 -1.72 6.30 1.80
C ASN A 94 -2.56 5.62 0.71
N ILE A 95 -3.53 6.34 0.16
CA ILE A 95 -4.46 5.81 -0.84
C ILE A 95 -3.86 5.99 -2.22
N MET A 96 -3.74 4.89 -2.97
CA MET A 96 -3.20 4.86 -4.33
C MET A 96 -4.25 4.30 -5.29
N PRO A 97 -5.14 5.14 -5.83
CA PRO A 97 -6.12 4.72 -6.82
C PRO A 97 -5.43 4.23 -8.09
N ALA A 98 -5.94 3.15 -8.69
CA ALA A 98 -5.42 2.62 -9.95
C ALA A 98 -5.75 3.53 -11.14
N VAL A 99 -6.87 4.26 -11.07
CA VAL A 99 -7.29 5.21 -12.11
C VAL A 99 -7.76 6.51 -11.47
N LEU A 100 -7.07 7.60 -11.78
CA LEU A 100 -7.45 8.95 -11.38
C LEU A 100 -8.21 9.67 -12.51
N PRO A 101 -9.17 10.56 -12.17
CA PRO A 101 -9.62 10.90 -10.81
C PRO A 101 -10.70 9.95 -10.27
N ASN A 102 -11.40 9.23 -11.14
CA ASN A 102 -12.68 8.59 -10.84
C ASN A 102 -12.66 7.64 -9.63
N GLN A 103 -11.60 6.85 -9.43
CA GLN A 103 -11.56 5.95 -8.28
C GLN A 103 -11.33 6.67 -6.95
N LEU A 104 -10.64 7.83 -6.98
CA LEU A 104 -10.53 8.67 -5.78
C LEU A 104 -11.87 9.30 -5.44
N GLU A 105 -12.62 9.76 -6.45
CA GLU A 105 -13.96 10.31 -6.29
C GLU A 105 -14.89 9.25 -5.67
N LEU A 106 -14.93 8.03 -6.22
CA LEU A 106 -15.70 6.92 -5.67
C LEU A 106 -15.31 6.58 -4.22
N PHE A 107 -14.01 6.60 -3.90
CA PHE A 107 -13.55 6.38 -2.53
C PHE A 107 -14.07 7.46 -1.57
N VAL A 108 -14.00 8.73 -1.97
CA VAL A 108 -14.50 9.86 -1.19
C VAL A 108 -16.02 9.83 -1.05
N GLU A 109 -16.75 9.45 -2.10
CA GLU A 109 -18.21 9.43 -2.10
C GLU A 109 -18.80 8.23 -1.35
N LEU A 110 -18.13 7.08 -1.38
CA LEU A 110 -18.70 5.83 -0.86
C LEU A 110 -18.01 5.34 0.43
N VAL A 111 -16.68 5.38 0.49
CA VAL A 111 -15.93 4.80 1.63
C VAL A 111 -15.79 5.78 2.79
N ILE A 112 -15.52 7.06 2.52
CA ILE A 112 -15.37 8.07 3.58
C ILE A 112 -16.64 8.19 4.46
N PRO A 113 -17.88 8.20 3.91
CA PRO A 113 -19.09 8.18 4.73
C PRO A 113 -19.20 6.96 5.64
N GLU A 114 -18.80 5.77 5.17
CA GLU A 114 -18.79 4.56 6.00
C GLU A 114 -17.77 4.65 7.14
N LEU A 115 -16.56 5.15 6.87
CA LEU A 115 -15.55 5.37 7.90
C LEU A 115 -16.02 6.39 8.95
N ARG A 116 -16.69 7.46 8.53
CA ARG A 116 -17.31 8.45 9.42
C ARG A 116 -18.42 7.87 10.27
N ARG A 117 -19.34 7.10 9.67
CA ARG A 117 -20.42 6.39 10.37
C ARG A 117 -19.89 5.47 11.48
N ARG A 118 -18.68 4.93 11.30
CA ARG A 118 -17.98 4.06 12.27
C ARG A 118 -17.12 4.83 13.28
N GLY A 119 -17.00 6.15 13.16
CA GLY A 119 -16.13 6.98 14.01
C GLY A 119 -14.63 6.81 13.72
N LEU A 120 -14.27 6.28 12.56
CA LEU A 120 -12.89 6.00 12.15
C LEU A 120 -12.27 7.13 11.31
N PHE A 121 -13.07 8.12 10.92
CA PHE A 121 -12.60 9.28 10.17
C PHE A 121 -13.28 10.56 10.65
N ARG A 122 -12.55 11.67 10.60
CA ARG A 122 -13.02 12.98 11.02
C ARG A 122 -14.18 13.48 10.16
N GLU A 123 -15.10 14.23 10.79
CA GLU A 123 -16.17 14.94 10.09
C GLU A 123 -15.65 16.22 9.44
N GLU A 124 -14.86 17.00 10.20
CA GLU A 124 -14.32 18.28 9.76
C GLU A 124 -12.88 18.46 10.23
N TYR A 125 -12.16 19.39 9.61
CA TYR A 125 -10.83 19.79 10.04
C TYR A 125 -10.97 20.82 11.17
N GLN A 126 -10.44 20.48 12.34
CA GLN A 126 -10.55 21.32 13.54
C GLN A 126 -9.49 22.42 13.60
N HIS A 127 -8.38 22.24 12.86
CA HIS A 127 -7.18 23.06 13.03
C HIS A 127 -6.70 23.61 11.69
N ALA A 128 -5.91 24.69 11.73
CA ALA A 128 -5.50 25.40 10.52
C ALA A 128 -4.28 24.76 9.85
N THR A 129 -3.44 24.07 10.61
CA THR A 129 -2.21 23.47 10.08
C THR A 129 -2.33 21.96 9.91
N LEU A 130 -1.56 21.40 8.97
CA LEU A 130 -1.46 19.95 8.79
C LEU A 130 -0.98 19.25 10.07
N ARG A 131 0.01 19.84 10.75
CA ARG A 131 0.60 19.31 11.98
C ARG A 131 -0.46 19.09 13.05
N GLU A 132 -1.25 20.12 13.32
CA GLU A 132 -2.30 20.06 14.32
C GLU A 132 -3.37 19.03 13.92
N ASN A 133 -3.79 19.00 12.65
CA ASN A 133 -4.75 18.01 12.16
C ASN A 133 -4.23 16.56 12.16
N LEU A 134 -2.93 16.35 12.37
CA LEU A 134 -2.30 15.04 12.58
C LEU A 134 -2.00 14.76 14.06
N GLY A 135 -2.40 15.63 14.99
CA GLY A 135 -2.16 15.48 16.42
C GLY A 135 -0.69 15.61 16.82
N LEU A 136 0.13 16.25 15.99
CA LEU A 136 1.56 16.38 16.22
C LEU A 136 1.89 17.60 17.11
N PRO A 137 2.85 17.51 18.04
CA PRO A 137 3.23 18.62 18.90
C PRO A 137 3.89 19.75 18.10
N GLU A 138 3.80 20.98 18.62
CA GLU A 138 4.57 22.10 18.10
C GLU A 138 6.08 21.79 18.20
N PRO A 139 6.86 22.11 17.16
CA PRO A 139 8.30 21.92 17.20
C PRO A 139 8.91 22.88 18.23
N ALA A 140 9.69 22.34 19.15
CA ALA A 140 10.47 23.16 20.07
C ALA A 140 11.51 23.96 19.27
N ILE A 141 11.36 25.29 19.24
CA ILE A 141 12.36 26.16 18.63
C ILE A 141 13.58 26.21 19.56
N ASN A 142 14.67 25.54 19.17
CA ASN A 142 15.92 25.60 19.91
C ASN A 142 16.80 26.75 19.40
N PHE A 143 16.75 27.89 20.09
CA PHE A 143 17.60 29.05 19.79
C PHE A 143 19.06 28.88 20.25
N ALA A 144 19.45 27.77 20.89
CA ALA A 144 20.78 27.62 21.49
C ALA A 144 21.96 27.53 20.49
N ASN A 145 21.70 27.44 19.18
CA ASN A 145 22.74 27.36 18.14
C ASN A 145 22.78 28.55 17.17
N VAL A 146 21.97 29.60 17.40
CA VAL A 146 22.12 30.84 16.63
C VAL A 146 23.26 31.63 17.27
N LYS A 147 24.50 31.37 16.85
CA LYS A 147 25.63 32.24 17.15
C LYS A 147 25.31 33.61 16.56
N SER A 148 25.09 34.60 17.42
CA SER A 148 25.10 36.01 17.07
C SER A 148 26.42 36.32 16.35
N ALA A 149 26.31 36.75 15.10
CA ALA A 149 27.41 37.24 14.26
C ALA A 149 27.86 38.64 14.70
#